data_AF-A0A0R0KLK9-F1
#
_entry.id   AF-A0A0R0KLK9-F1
#
_cell.length_a   1.000
_cell.length_b   1.000
_cell.length_c   1.000
_cell.angle_alpha   90.00
_cell.angle_beta   90.00
_cell.angle_gamma   90.00
#
_symmetry.space_group_name_H-M   'P 1'
#
loop_
_entity.id
_entity.type
_entity.pdbx_description
1 polymer ?
#
loop_
_entity_poly.entity_id
_entity_poly.type
_entity_poly.pdbx_seq_one_letter_code
_entity_poly.pdbx_strand_id
1 'polypeptide(L)'
;MYFPKFGDCYEFYDPVQHKTLTFELPELNGSRVCYTKDGWLLLYRPRTHRVFFFNPFTRELIKLPRFEMTYQIVAFSCAPTSPGCVLFTVKHVSPTVVAISTCYPGATEWTTVNYQNRLPFVSSIWNKLVFCNGLFYCLSLTGWLGVFDPVECTWSVLAVPPPKCPENFFAKNWWKGKFMAEHEGDILVIYTCCSENPIIFKLDQTLMKWEEMTTLDGVTLFASFLSSHSRTDLIGIMRNSVYFSKVRFYGKRCISFSLGDYRYYPRKQCHDWGEHDPFENIWIEPPKDFSACM
;
A
#
# COMPACT_ATOMS: atom_id res chain seq x y z
N MET A 1 -9.47 -7.91 3.23
CA MET A 1 -9.03 -9.12 3.95
C MET A 1 -8.73 -8.75 5.40
N TYR A 2 -9.34 -9.46 6.35
CA TYR A 2 -9.17 -9.30 7.79
C TYR A 2 -8.34 -10.46 8.35
N PHE A 3 -7.36 -10.14 9.19
CA PHE A 3 -6.48 -11.13 9.82
C PHE A 3 -7.09 -11.63 11.13
N PRO A 4 -7.30 -12.96 11.28
CA PRO A 4 -7.81 -13.50 12.54
C PRO A 4 -6.77 -13.36 13.66
N LYS A 5 -7.23 -13.16 14.90
CA LYS A 5 -6.36 -13.22 16.08
C LYS A 5 -5.88 -14.64 16.38
N PHE A 6 -6.70 -15.63 16.06
CA PHE A 6 -6.44 -17.05 16.27
C PHE A 6 -7.07 -17.87 15.13
N GLY A 7 -6.42 -18.99 14.79
CA GLY A 7 -6.88 -19.90 13.74
C GLY A 7 -6.54 -19.41 12.33
N ASP A 8 -6.97 -20.20 11.35
CA ASP A 8 -6.59 -20.04 9.94
C ASP A 8 -7.77 -19.54 9.08
N CYS A 9 -8.86 -19.06 9.68
CA CYS A 9 -10.02 -18.54 8.95
C CYS A 9 -9.91 -17.03 8.72
N TYR A 10 -9.79 -16.62 7.47
CA TYR A 10 -9.64 -15.22 7.04
C TYR A 10 -10.92 -14.73 6.38
N GLU A 11 -11.31 -13.50 6.71
CA GLU A 11 -12.51 -12.88 6.15
C GLU A 11 -12.18 -11.89 5.03
N PHE A 12 -12.92 -11.97 3.95
CA PHE A 12 -12.81 -11.12 2.77
C PHE A 12 -14.13 -10.36 2.63
N TYR A 13 -14.10 -9.07 2.97
CA TYR A 13 -15.23 -8.17 2.80
C TYR A 13 -15.20 -7.53 1.42
N ASP A 14 -16.28 -7.70 0.68
CA ASP A 14 -16.56 -7.02 -0.58
C ASP A 14 -17.40 -5.77 -0.29
N PRO A 15 -16.84 -4.55 -0.45
CA PRO A 15 -17.56 -3.30 -0.22
C PRO A 15 -18.60 -2.98 -1.31
N VAL A 16 -18.51 -3.62 -2.49
CA VAL A 16 -19.46 -3.46 -3.61
C VAL A 16 -20.71 -4.28 -3.35
N GLN A 17 -20.52 -5.57 -3.00
CA GLN A 17 -21.64 -6.48 -2.74
C GLN A 17 -22.15 -6.44 -1.30
N HIS A 18 -21.42 -5.76 -0.40
CA HIS A 18 -21.63 -5.80 1.05
C HIS A 18 -21.66 -7.23 1.61
N LYS A 19 -20.88 -8.14 1.02
CA LYS A 19 -20.77 -9.55 1.43
C LYS A 19 -19.43 -9.81 2.12
N THR A 20 -19.42 -10.76 3.03
CA THR A 20 -18.19 -11.29 3.63
C THR A 20 -18.07 -12.76 3.27
N LEU A 21 -16.95 -13.13 2.68
CA LEU A 21 -16.57 -14.51 2.43
C LEU A 21 -15.50 -14.92 3.45
N THR A 22 -15.51 -16.19 3.84
CA THR A 22 -14.51 -16.75 4.77
C THR A 22 -13.73 -17.84 4.06
N PHE A 23 -12.41 -17.76 4.12
CA PHE A 23 -11.50 -18.75 3.56
C PHE A 23 -10.58 -19.29 4.66
N GLU A 24 -10.42 -20.61 4.72
CA GLU A 24 -9.43 -21.24 5.59
C GLU A 24 -8.07 -21.28 4.88
N LEU A 25 -7.11 -20.44 5.29
CA LEU A 25 -5.81 -20.24 4.65
C LEU A 25 -4.65 -20.65 5.58
N PRO A 26 -4.46 -21.95 5.88
CA PRO A 26 -3.38 -22.43 6.75
C PRO A 26 -1.97 -22.11 6.20
N GLU A 27 -1.84 -21.84 4.90
CA GLU A 27 -0.59 -21.46 4.24
C GLU A 27 -0.02 -20.13 4.77
N LEU A 28 -0.90 -19.27 5.29
CA LEU A 28 -0.56 -17.99 5.90
C LEU A 28 -0.03 -18.13 7.34
N ASN A 29 -0.20 -19.29 7.97
CA ASN A 29 0.19 -19.49 9.37
C ASN A 29 1.68 -19.20 9.59
N GLY A 30 1.98 -18.44 10.64
CA GLY A 30 3.33 -17.98 10.98
C GLY A 30 3.95 -16.99 9.98
N SER A 31 3.17 -16.46 9.04
CA SER A 31 3.62 -15.53 8.01
C SER A 31 3.07 -14.12 8.27
N ARG A 32 3.85 -13.10 7.92
CA ARG A 32 3.42 -11.70 7.87
C ARG A 32 3.12 -11.35 6.43
N VAL A 33 2.02 -10.65 6.18
CA VAL A 33 1.77 -10.04 4.87
C VAL A 33 2.58 -8.76 4.76
N CYS A 34 3.31 -8.63 3.67
CA CYS A 34 4.23 -7.52 3.45
C CYS A 34 3.77 -6.57 2.34
N TYR A 35 3.10 -7.09 1.32
CA TYR A 35 2.57 -6.30 0.21
C TYR A 35 1.43 -7.03 -0.50
N THR A 36 0.61 -6.29 -1.24
CA THR A 36 -0.54 -6.82 -2.00
C THR A 36 -0.63 -6.10 -3.35
N LYS A 37 -0.80 -6.84 -4.44
CA LYS A 37 -1.03 -6.30 -5.79
C LYS A 37 -1.49 -7.42 -6.73
N ASP A 38 -2.39 -7.11 -7.66
CA ASP A 38 -2.87 -8.02 -8.71
C ASP A 38 -3.45 -9.34 -8.16
N GLY A 39 -4.07 -9.29 -6.98
CA GLY A 39 -4.62 -10.47 -6.28
C GLY A 39 -3.60 -11.36 -5.58
N TRP A 40 -2.32 -10.97 -5.55
CA TRP A 40 -1.26 -11.70 -4.88
C TRP A 40 -0.85 -11.05 -3.55
N LEU A 41 -0.52 -11.90 -2.58
CA LEU A 41 0.10 -11.53 -1.33
C LEU A 41 1.60 -11.83 -1.39
N LEU A 42 2.42 -10.90 -0.92
CA LEU A 42 3.81 -11.19 -0.57
C LEU A 42 3.90 -11.52 0.92
N LEU A 43 4.47 -12.68 1.25
CA LEU A 43 4.51 -13.22 2.60
C LEU A 43 5.95 -13.42 3.08
N TYR A 44 6.16 -13.12 4.36
CA TYR A 44 7.43 -13.33 5.05
C TYR A 44 7.25 -14.18 6.30
N ARG A 45 8.05 -15.23 6.48
CA ARG A 45 8.09 -16.04 7.71
C ARG A 45 9.34 -15.71 8.53
N PRO A 46 9.21 -14.90 9.61
CA PRO A 46 10.37 -14.41 10.37
C PRO A 46 11.29 -15.53 10.89
N ARG A 47 10.73 -16.65 11.37
CA ARG A 47 11.53 -17.75 11.95
C ARG A 47 12.45 -18.46 10.96
N THR A 48 12.14 -18.40 9.66
CA THR A 48 12.84 -19.19 8.63
C THR A 48 13.41 -18.32 7.51
N HIS A 49 13.19 -17.01 7.59
CA HIS A 49 13.50 -16.03 6.56
C HIS A 49 12.93 -16.39 5.18
N ARG A 50 11.85 -17.18 5.12
CA ARG A 50 11.21 -17.57 3.86
C ARG A 50 10.36 -16.41 3.37
N VAL A 51 10.55 -16.08 2.09
CA VAL A 51 9.72 -15.14 1.35
C VAL A 51 9.02 -15.91 0.24
N PHE A 52 7.74 -15.66 0.02
CA PHE A 52 6.97 -16.30 -1.04
C PHE A 52 5.74 -15.48 -1.41
N PHE A 53 5.30 -15.62 -2.65
CA PHE A 53 4.01 -15.15 -3.08
C PHE A 53 2.94 -16.19 -2.83
N PHE A 54 1.74 -15.73 -2.54
CA PHE A 54 0.55 -16.58 -2.39
C PHE A 54 -0.68 -15.86 -2.95
N ASN A 55 -1.44 -16.56 -3.76
CA ASN A 55 -2.75 -16.09 -4.21
C ASN A 55 -3.83 -16.78 -3.36
N PRO A 56 -4.57 -16.05 -2.50
CA PRO A 56 -5.56 -16.66 -1.62
C PRO A 56 -6.78 -17.22 -2.36
N PHE A 57 -7.01 -16.83 -3.61
CA PHE A 57 -8.14 -17.26 -4.42
C PHE A 57 -7.82 -18.52 -5.23
N THR A 58 -6.62 -18.59 -5.83
CA THR A 58 -6.18 -19.76 -6.62
C THR A 58 -5.39 -20.78 -5.79
N ARG A 59 -4.96 -20.42 -4.58
CA ARG A 59 -4.05 -21.19 -3.71
C ARG A 59 -2.65 -21.40 -4.30
N GLU A 60 -2.32 -20.72 -5.40
CA GLU A 60 -1.00 -20.82 -6.00
C GLU A 60 0.06 -20.18 -5.10
N LEU A 61 1.23 -20.82 -5.05
CA LEU A 61 2.36 -20.42 -4.22
C LEU A 61 3.64 -20.39 -5.05
N ILE A 62 4.35 -19.26 -5.01
CA ILE A 62 5.64 -19.08 -5.68
C ILE A 62 6.70 -18.76 -4.64
N LYS A 63 7.68 -19.66 -4.49
CA LYS A 63 8.77 -19.50 -3.52
C LYS A 63 9.81 -18.53 -4.05
N LEU A 64 10.39 -17.76 -3.14
CA LEU A 64 11.56 -16.91 -3.40
C LEU A 64 12.74 -17.36 -2.54
N PRO A 65 13.97 -16.93 -2.89
CA PRO A 65 15.13 -17.12 -2.05
C PRO A 65 14.90 -16.53 -0.65
N ARG A 66 15.52 -17.14 0.36
CA ARG A 66 15.42 -16.63 1.73
C ARG A 66 16.04 -15.25 1.83
N PHE A 67 15.43 -14.39 2.65
CA PHE A 67 15.87 -13.02 2.81
C PHE A 67 15.47 -12.46 4.17
N GLU A 68 16.37 -11.72 4.80
CA GLU A 68 16.09 -11.08 6.07
C GLU A 68 15.40 -9.73 5.85
N MET A 69 14.07 -9.71 5.98
CA MET A 69 13.23 -8.52 5.73
C MET A 69 13.10 -7.58 6.95
N THR A 70 13.91 -7.74 7.98
CA THR A 70 13.79 -6.94 9.20
C THR A 70 13.99 -5.44 8.89
N TYR A 71 13.02 -4.61 9.30
CA TYR A 71 13.02 -3.14 9.11
C TYR A 71 13.02 -2.63 7.66
N GLN A 72 12.65 -3.48 6.69
CA GLN A 72 12.56 -3.08 5.28
C GLN A 72 11.09 -2.88 4.88
N ILE A 73 10.83 -1.90 4.02
CA ILE A 73 9.59 -1.83 3.27
C ILE A 73 9.78 -2.55 1.93
N VAL A 74 8.71 -3.13 1.39
CA VAL A 74 8.76 -3.95 0.17
C VAL A 74 7.56 -3.69 -0.72
N ALA A 75 7.77 -3.77 -2.02
CA ALA A 75 6.73 -3.79 -3.04
C ALA A 75 7.15 -4.72 -4.18
N PHE A 76 6.18 -5.07 -5.03
CA PHE A 76 6.45 -5.76 -6.29
C PHE A 76 5.70 -5.09 -7.43
N SER A 77 6.27 -5.17 -8.64
CA SER A 77 5.84 -4.36 -9.79
C SER A 77 4.53 -4.80 -10.43
N CYS A 78 4.28 -6.11 -10.50
CA CYS A 78 3.09 -6.72 -11.10
C CYS A 78 2.92 -8.17 -10.60
N ALA A 79 1.83 -8.85 -10.98
CA ALA A 79 1.61 -10.24 -10.62
C ALA A 79 2.88 -11.11 -10.83
N PRO A 80 3.26 -11.97 -9.87
CA PRO A 80 4.47 -12.78 -9.93
C PRO A 80 4.47 -13.85 -11.03
N THR A 81 3.32 -14.07 -11.68
CA THR A 81 3.20 -14.90 -12.89
C THR A 81 3.45 -14.13 -14.19
N SER A 82 3.45 -12.80 -14.13
CA SER A 82 3.73 -11.95 -15.29
C SER A 82 5.23 -11.86 -15.56
N PRO A 83 5.66 -11.84 -16.84
CA PRO A 83 7.06 -11.61 -17.17
C PRO A 83 7.47 -10.20 -16.69
N GLY A 84 8.68 -10.09 -16.14
CA GLY A 84 9.19 -8.81 -15.65
C GLY A 84 8.69 -8.39 -14.26
N CYS A 85 8.08 -9.31 -13.49
CA CYS A 85 7.82 -9.05 -12.07
C CYS A 85 9.14 -8.85 -11.31
N VAL A 86 9.27 -7.68 -10.69
CA VAL A 86 10.42 -7.30 -9.86
C VAL A 86 9.93 -7.03 -8.45
N LEU A 87 10.61 -7.61 -7.48
CA LEU A 87 10.50 -7.24 -6.08
C LEU A 87 11.54 -6.20 -5.75
N PHE A 88 11.15 -5.24 -4.94
CA PHE A 88 11.99 -4.15 -4.48
C PHE A 88 11.85 -4.01 -2.97
N THR A 89 12.97 -3.96 -2.25
CA THR A 89 13.03 -3.57 -0.85
C THR A 89 13.95 -2.39 -0.67
N VAL A 90 13.66 -1.57 0.34
CA VAL A 90 14.56 -0.51 0.79
C VAL A 90 14.65 -0.50 2.31
N LYS A 91 15.88 -0.40 2.82
CA LYS A 91 16.18 -0.23 4.24
C LYS A 91 17.23 0.86 4.45
N HIS A 92 17.11 1.60 5.55
CA HIS A 92 18.17 2.51 5.97
C HIS A 92 19.31 1.70 6.59
N VAL A 93 20.52 1.89 6.07
CA VAL A 93 21.76 1.37 6.67
C VAL A 93 22.38 2.44 7.57
N SER A 94 22.31 3.69 7.12
CA SER A 94 22.66 4.88 7.89
C SER A 94 21.71 6.02 7.51
N PRO A 95 21.78 7.18 8.17
CA PRO A 95 20.99 8.35 7.77
C PRO A 95 21.14 8.75 6.30
N THR A 96 22.32 8.54 5.72
CA THR A 96 22.68 8.95 4.36
C THR A 96 22.82 7.80 3.39
N VAL A 97 22.56 6.55 3.81
CA VAL A 97 22.71 5.37 2.96
C VAL A 97 21.52 4.44 3.10
N VAL A 98 20.95 4.04 1.97
CA VAL A 98 19.95 2.98 1.90
C VAL A 98 20.53 1.75 1.22
N ALA A 99 20.17 0.57 1.71
CA ALA A 99 20.37 -0.67 0.98
C ALA A 99 19.07 -0.99 0.25
N ILE A 100 19.18 -1.13 -1.06
CA ILE A 100 18.09 -1.56 -1.94
C ILE A 100 18.35 -3.00 -2.33
N SER A 101 17.35 -3.86 -2.18
CA SER A 101 17.44 -5.25 -2.61
C SER A 101 16.37 -5.57 -3.63
N THR A 102 16.75 -6.25 -4.70
CA THR A 102 15.84 -6.69 -5.76
C THR A 102 15.84 -8.21 -5.92
N CYS A 103 14.71 -8.73 -6.35
CA CYS A 103 14.51 -10.14 -6.66
C CYS A 103 13.42 -10.30 -7.72
N TYR A 104 13.24 -11.49 -8.25
CA TYR A 104 12.20 -11.81 -9.21
C TYR A 104 11.77 -13.28 -9.05
N PRO A 105 10.55 -13.65 -9.47
CA PRO A 105 10.10 -15.04 -9.49
C PRO A 105 11.09 -15.94 -10.25
N GLY A 106 11.55 -17.02 -9.62
CA GLY A 106 12.53 -17.94 -10.20
C GLY A 106 14.00 -17.59 -9.92
N ALA A 107 14.30 -16.45 -9.31
CA ALA A 107 15.65 -16.13 -8.86
C ALA A 107 16.16 -17.11 -7.80
N THR A 108 17.48 -17.29 -7.72
CA THR A 108 18.16 -18.11 -6.70
C THR A 108 18.66 -17.31 -5.51
N GLU A 109 18.85 -15.99 -5.67
CA GLU A 109 19.32 -15.08 -4.64
C GLU A 109 18.74 -13.67 -4.79
N TRP A 110 18.96 -12.83 -3.79
CA TRP A 110 18.60 -11.41 -3.81
C TRP A 110 19.84 -10.59 -4.18
N THR A 111 19.67 -9.58 -5.04
CA THR A 111 20.74 -8.62 -5.34
C THR A 111 20.60 -7.44 -4.40
N THR A 112 21.65 -7.08 -3.65
CA THR A 112 21.62 -5.94 -2.72
C THR A 112 22.70 -4.93 -3.07
N VAL A 113 22.31 -3.65 -3.20
CA VAL A 113 23.23 -2.55 -3.49
C VAL A 113 22.97 -1.38 -2.54
N ASN A 114 24.03 -0.74 -2.08
CA ASN A 114 23.95 0.45 -1.23
C ASN A 114 23.96 1.72 -2.09
N TYR A 115 23.04 2.63 -1.82
CA TYR A 115 22.90 3.90 -2.52
C TYR A 115 22.98 5.08 -1.55
N GLN A 116 23.50 6.20 -2.05
CA GLN A 116 23.47 7.47 -1.32
C GLN A 116 22.03 7.98 -1.22
N ASN A 117 21.61 8.26 -0.01
CA ASN A 117 20.27 8.70 0.35
C ASN A 117 20.30 10.20 0.70
N ARG A 118 20.22 11.05 -0.33
CA ARG A 118 20.32 12.50 -0.21
C ARG A 118 18.99 13.12 0.21
N LEU A 119 18.50 12.76 1.39
CA LEU A 119 17.36 13.43 2.00
C LEU A 119 17.79 14.80 2.56
N PRO A 120 16.99 15.85 2.41
CA PRO A 120 17.27 17.16 3.01
C PRO A 120 17.35 17.13 4.55
N PHE A 121 16.75 16.11 5.17
CA PHE A 121 16.76 15.90 6.61
C PHE A 121 17.28 14.50 6.96
N VAL A 122 18.20 14.45 7.93
CA VAL A 122 19.01 13.28 8.31
C VAL A 122 18.18 12.19 9.04
N SER A 123 16.85 12.28 9.11
CA SER A 123 16.04 11.37 9.95
C SER A 123 14.67 10.97 9.38
N SER A 124 14.41 11.16 8.09
CA SER A 124 13.15 10.67 7.48
C SER A 124 13.31 9.23 6.99
N ILE A 125 12.33 8.38 7.31
CA ILE A 125 12.30 6.96 6.93
C ILE A 125 11.33 6.77 5.76
N TRP A 126 11.68 5.91 4.80
CA TRP A 126 10.76 5.47 3.75
C TRP A 126 9.58 4.69 4.32
N ASN A 127 8.35 5.00 3.89
CA ASN A 127 7.15 4.45 4.52
C ASN A 127 6.15 3.82 3.55
N LYS A 128 5.86 4.46 2.41
CA LYS A 128 4.93 3.92 1.40
C LYS A 128 5.64 3.70 0.08
N LEU A 129 5.15 2.70 -0.66
CA LEU A 129 5.68 2.30 -1.96
C LEU A 129 4.55 2.19 -2.95
N VAL A 130 4.81 2.62 -4.19
CA VAL A 130 4.01 2.27 -5.36
C VAL A 130 4.94 2.00 -6.53
N PHE A 131 4.52 1.10 -7.42
CA PHE A 131 5.15 0.92 -8.72
C PHE A 131 4.33 1.65 -9.77
N CYS A 132 4.96 2.54 -10.53
CA CYS A 132 4.30 3.39 -11.51
C CYS A 132 5.23 3.57 -12.73
N ASN A 133 4.73 3.32 -13.94
CA ASN A 133 5.45 3.54 -15.20
C ASN A 133 6.90 2.99 -15.21
N GLY A 134 7.11 1.79 -14.67
CA GLY A 134 8.43 1.14 -14.66
C GLY A 134 9.29 1.45 -13.43
N LEU A 135 8.89 2.39 -12.57
CA LEU A 135 9.70 2.88 -11.46
C LEU A 135 9.03 2.58 -10.10
N PHE A 136 9.86 2.37 -9.07
CA PHE A 136 9.39 2.30 -7.69
C PHE A 136 9.50 3.67 -7.03
N TYR A 137 8.37 4.18 -6.57
CA TYR A 137 8.29 5.44 -5.85
C TYR A 137 8.13 5.18 -4.35
N CYS A 138 9.00 5.81 -3.56
CA CYS A 138 9.06 5.68 -2.11
C CYS A 138 8.64 6.99 -1.46
N LEU A 139 7.51 7.03 -0.75
CA LEU A 139 7.14 8.18 0.06
C LEU A 139 7.74 8.03 1.46
N SER A 140 8.54 9.00 1.87
CA SER A 140 9.06 9.07 3.23
C SER A 140 8.00 9.57 4.20
N LEU A 141 8.24 9.36 5.50
CA LEU A 141 7.39 9.90 6.55
C LEU A 141 7.19 11.41 6.35
N THR A 142 8.26 12.17 6.19
CA THR A 142 8.17 13.63 6.03
C THR A 142 7.66 14.09 4.66
N GLY A 143 7.27 13.18 3.77
CA GLY A 143 6.63 13.48 2.48
C GLY A 143 7.58 13.66 1.29
N TRP A 144 8.89 13.48 1.49
CA TRP A 144 9.85 13.38 0.37
C TRP A 144 9.63 12.12 -0.45
N LEU A 145 9.99 12.21 -1.74
CA LEU A 145 9.79 11.16 -2.72
C LEU A 145 11.13 10.62 -3.23
N GLY A 146 11.39 9.34 -2.96
CA GLY A 146 12.52 8.60 -3.54
C GLY A 146 12.06 7.81 -4.75
N VAL A 147 12.95 7.59 -5.71
CA VAL A 147 12.67 6.85 -6.94
C VAL A 147 13.79 5.86 -7.18
N PHE A 148 13.40 4.61 -7.41
CA PHE A 148 14.28 3.55 -7.86
C PHE A 148 13.91 3.09 -9.27
N ASP A 149 14.89 3.07 -10.16
CA ASP A 149 14.79 2.47 -11.48
C ASP A 149 15.35 1.03 -11.43
N PRO A 150 14.50 0.00 -11.61
CA PRO A 150 14.94 -1.39 -11.57
C PRO A 150 15.71 -1.83 -12.81
N VAL A 151 15.62 -1.10 -13.93
CA VAL A 151 16.34 -1.41 -15.18
C VAL A 151 17.74 -0.79 -15.11
N GLU A 152 17.82 0.49 -14.81
CA GLU A 152 19.09 1.23 -14.74
C GLU A 152 19.82 1.01 -13.40
N CYS A 153 19.16 0.39 -12.42
CA CYS A 153 19.67 0.19 -11.06
C CYS A 153 20.12 1.52 -10.43
N THR A 154 19.27 2.55 -10.53
CA THR A 154 19.57 3.88 -9.98
C THR A 154 18.60 4.26 -8.87
N TRP A 155 19.11 4.99 -7.89
CA TRP A 155 18.33 5.54 -6.78
C TRP A 155 18.52 7.04 -6.71
N SER A 156 17.42 7.78 -6.61
CA SER A 156 17.43 9.23 -6.44
C SER A 156 16.32 9.69 -5.49
N VAL A 157 16.54 10.85 -4.85
CA VAL A 157 15.49 11.55 -4.12
C VAL A 157 15.07 12.73 -4.99
N LEU A 158 13.79 12.79 -5.35
CA LEU A 158 13.26 13.86 -6.19
C LEU A 158 13.24 15.18 -5.42
N ALA A 159 13.55 16.27 -6.12
CA ALA A 159 13.46 17.63 -5.60
C ALA A 159 11.99 18.14 -5.60
N VAL A 160 11.09 17.36 -4.98
CA VAL A 160 9.67 17.69 -4.81
C VAL A 160 9.45 18.02 -3.34
N PRO A 161 9.11 19.27 -2.97
CA PRO A 161 8.76 19.60 -1.60
C PRO A 161 7.58 18.73 -1.12
N PRO A 162 7.54 18.33 0.16
CA PRO A 162 6.40 17.58 0.70
C PRO A 162 5.05 18.28 0.48
N PRO A 163 3.94 17.51 0.36
CA PRO A 163 2.61 18.09 0.30
C PRO A 163 2.36 19.00 1.51
N LYS A 164 1.81 20.20 1.27
CA LYS A 164 1.48 21.14 2.35
C LYS A 164 0.30 20.59 3.14
N CYS A 165 0.45 20.45 4.45
CA CYS A 165 -0.63 19.96 5.31
C CYS A 165 -0.82 20.87 6.51
N PRO A 166 -2.06 21.03 6.99
CA PRO A 166 -2.34 21.75 8.23
C PRO A 166 -1.56 21.15 9.41
N GLU A 167 -1.10 21.96 10.36
CA GLU A 167 -0.30 21.53 11.51
C GLU A 167 -0.98 20.41 12.33
N ASN A 168 -2.31 20.43 12.37
CA ASN A 168 -3.15 19.45 13.06
C ASN A 168 -3.00 18.02 12.52
N PHE A 169 -2.47 17.83 11.30
CA PHE A 169 -2.22 16.50 10.71
C PHE A 169 -1.04 15.77 11.35
N PHE A 170 -0.17 16.45 12.11
CA PHE A 170 1.02 15.86 12.72
C PHE A 170 0.80 15.33 14.15
N ALA A 171 -0.45 15.06 14.54
CA ALA A 171 -0.80 14.43 15.82
C ALA A 171 -0.18 13.03 16.00
N LYS A 172 -0.34 12.44 17.18
CA LYS A 172 0.23 11.12 17.54
C LYS A 172 -0.07 10.05 16.47
N ASN A 173 0.94 9.30 16.05
CA ASN A 173 0.85 8.22 15.04
C ASN A 173 0.36 8.66 13.64
N TRP A 174 0.57 9.92 13.25
CA TRP A 174 0.20 10.47 11.93
C TRP A 174 0.66 9.63 10.71
N TRP A 175 1.78 8.91 10.84
CA TRP A 175 2.30 8.05 9.77
C TRP A 175 1.37 6.90 9.38
N LYS A 176 0.48 6.49 10.28
CA LYS A 176 -0.56 5.48 10.00
C LYS A 176 -1.67 6.01 9.10
N GLY A 177 -1.85 7.33 9.05
CA GLY A 177 -2.85 8.02 8.23
C GLY A 177 -2.33 8.51 6.88
N LYS A 178 -1.17 8.01 6.43
CA LYS A 178 -0.63 8.34 5.10
C LYS A 178 -0.71 7.12 4.19
N PHE A 179 -1.22 7.30 2.98
CA PHE A 179 -1.32 6.28 1.95
C PHE A 179 -0.77 6.81 0.64
N MET A 180 -0.37 5.90 -0.24
CA MET A 180 0.14 6.20 -1.57
C MET A 180 -0.48 5.22 -2.55
N ALA A 181 -0.95 5.72 -3.69
CA ALA A 181 -1.59 4.94 -4.73
C ALA A 181 -1.05 5.37 -6.10
N GLU A 182 -1.21 4.47 -7.07
CA GLU A 182 -0.98 4.74 -8.49
C GLU A 182 -2.30 4.63 -9.24
N HIS A 183 -2.49 5.48 -10.24
CA HIS A 183 -3.62 5.41 -11.15
C HIS A 183 -3.24 5.96 -12.53
N GLU A 184 -3.24 5.10 -13.56
CA GLU A 184 -2.97 5.48 -14.96
C GLU A 184 -1.68 6.30 -15.13
N GLY A 185 -0.64 5.95 -14.38
CA GLY A 185 0.64 6.67 -14.41
C GLY A 185 0.72 7.89 -13.49
N ASP A 186 -0.37 8.27 -12.84
CA ASP A 186 -0.38 9.30 -11.81
C ASP A 186 0.00 8.73 -10.44
N ILE A 187 0.67 9.56 -9.65
CA ILE A 187 1.03 9.25 -8.26
C ILE A 187 0.15 10.06 -7.34
N LEU A 188 -0.58 9.35 -6.49
CA LEU A 188 -1.54 9.92 -5.56
C LEU A 188 -1.09 9.68 -4.12
N VAL A 189 -1.30 10.68 -3.27
CA VAL A 189 -1.00 10.62 -1.85
C VAL A 189 -2.24 11.03 -1.07
N ILE A 190 -2.63 10.21 -0.09
CA ILE A 190 -3.84 10.42 0.72
C ILE A 190 -3.38 10.62 2.16
N TYR A 191 -3.69 11.78 2.72
CA TYR A 191 -3.41 12.11 4.11
C TYR A 191 -4.72 12.16 4.89
N THR A 192 -4.76 11.48 6.02
CA THR A 192 -5.92 11.43 6.92
C THR A 192 -5.54 11.93 8.29
N CYS A 193 -6.43 12.70 8.93
CA CYS A 193 -6.30 13.15 10.31
C CYS A 193 -7.49 12.66 11.13
N CYS A 194 -7.38 12.71 12.46
CA CYS A 194 -8.49 12.42 13.37
C CYS A 194 -9.52 13.56 13.43
N SER A 195 -9.10 14.81 13.19
CA SER A 195 -9.94 16.00 13.32
C SER A 195 -10.34 16.65 11.99
N GLU A 196 -9.74 16.24 10.88
CA GLU A 196 -9.94 16.86 9.56
C GLU A 196 -10.33 15.82 8.51
N ASN A 197 -10.99 16.29 7.45
CA ASN A 197 -11.27 15.50 6.26
C ASN A 197 -9.95 15.08 5.57
N PRO A 198 -9.93 13.95 4.85
CA PRO A 198 -8.73 13.50 4.19
C PRO A 198 -8.41 14.43 3.02
N ILE A 199 -7.12 14.71 2.83
CA ILE A 199 -6.61 15.51 1.73
C ILE A 199 -5.92 14.56 0.75
N ILE A 200 -6.24 14.70 -0.53
CA ILE A 200 -5.66 13.91 -1.60
C ILE A 200 -4.81 14.84 -2.46
N PHE A 201 -3.59 14.41 -2.76
CA PHE A 201 -2.68 15.12 -3.65
C PHE A 201 -2.32 14.26 -4.84
N LYS A 202 -2.22 14.90 -6.02
CA LYS A 202 -1.61 14.34 -7.22
C LYS A 202 -0.25 14.98 -7.45
N LEU A 203 0.74 14.17 -7.84
CA LEU A 203 2.04 14.69 -8.27
C LEU A 203 1.94 15.21 -9.71
N ASP A 204 2.16 16.51 -9.89
CA ASP A 204 2.49 17.05 -11.20
C ASP A 204 3.96 16.73 -11.48
N GLN A 205 4.19 15.70 -12.31
CA GLN A 205 5.54 15.24 -12.68
C GLN A 205 6.30 16.23 -13.56
N THR A 206 5.58 17.14 -14.25
CA THR A 206 6.17 18.19 -15.09
C THR A 206 6.70 19.35 -14.25
N LEU A 207 5.91 19.82 -13.29
CA LEU A 207 6.27 20.93 -12.41
C LEU A 207 6.93 20.47 -11.10
N MET A 208 6.99 19.17 -10.83
CA MET A 208 7.58 18.57 -9.63
C MET A 208 6.98 19.16 -8.35
N LYS A 209 5.65 19.25 -8.30
CA LYS A 209 4.87 19.80 -7.19
C LYS A 209 3.64 18.93 -6.90
N TRP A 210 3.14 19.01 -5.68
CA TRP A 210 1.88 18.38 -5.29
C TRP A 210 0.71 19.32 -5.52
N GLU A 211 -0.33 18.81 -6.17
CA GLU A 211 -1.60 19.50 -6.39
C GLU A 211 -2.70 18.84 -5.59
N GLU A 212 -3.41 19.62 -4.78
CA GLU A 212 -4.56 19.13 -4.01
C GLU A 212 -5.73 18.82 -4.97
N MET A 213 -6.34 17.66 -4.79
CA MET A 213 -7.46 17.20 -5.59
C MET A 213 -8.78 17.46 -4.88
N THR A 214 -9.72 18.11 -5.57
CA THR A 214 -11.10 18.30 -5.10
C THR A 214 -12.06 17.22 -5.60
N THR A 215 -11.64 16.44 -6.61
CA THR A 215 -12.39 15.36 -7.27
C THR A 215 -11.42 14.23 -7.61
N LEU A 216 -11.93 13.00 -7.76
CA LEU A 216 -11.16 11.86 -8.28
C LEU A 216 -11.62 11.47 -9.69
N ASP A 217 -12.39 12.32 -10.37
CA ASP A 217 -12.88 12.14 -11.75
C ASP A 217 -13.54 10.77 -12.02
N GLY A 218 -14.25 10.28 -11.01
CA GLY A 218 -14.98 9.03 -11.03
C GLY A 218 -14.18 7.82 -10.55
N VAL A 219 -12.90 7.98 -10.22
CA VAL A 219 -12.02 6.95 -9.63
C VAL A 219 -12.42 6.68 -8.18
N THR A 220 -12.28 5.43 -7.77
CA THR A 220 -12.37 4.99 -6.37
C THR A 220 -10.99 4.57 -5.89
N LEU A 221 -10.52 5.12 -4.77
CA LEU A 221 -9.25 4.73 -4.16
C LEU A 221 -9.49 3.80 -2.97
N PHE A 222 -8.82 2.66 -2.94
CA PHE A 222 -8.81 1.72 -1.82
C PHE A 222 -7.52 1.92 -1.02
N ALA A 223 -7.58 2.81 -0.04
CA ALA A 223 -6.46 3.16 0.84
C ALA A 223 -6.20 2.05 1.86
N SER A 224 -4.99 1.48 1.82
CA SER A 224 -4.55 0.40 2.71
C SER A 224 -3.06 0.56 3.03
N PHE A 225 -2.67 0.18 4.24
CA PHE A 225 -1.35 0.50 4.76
C PHE A 225 -0.20 -0.18 3.98
N LEU A 226 -0.39 -1.44 3.57
CA LEU A 226 0.62 -2.18 2.83
C LEU A 226 0.70 -1.76 1.36
N SER A 227 -0.46 -1.55 0.75
CA SER A 227 -0.61 -1.22 -0.67
C SER A 227 -2.01 -0.66 -0.86
N SER A 228 -2.12 0.41 -1.65
CA SER A 228 -3.39 1.03 -2.01
C SER A 228 -3.65 0.85 -3.50
N HIS A 229 -4.93 0.75 -3.86
CA HIS A 229 -5.35 0.40 -5.22
C HIS A 229 -6.35 1.42 -5.76
N SER A 230 -6.41 1.57 -7.08
CA SER A 230 -7.40 2.41 -7.77
C SER A 230 -8.36 1.55 -8.62
N ARG A 231 -9.61 2.00 -8.77
CA ARG A 231 -10.65 1.34 -9.56
C ARG A 231 -11.51 2.37 -10.29
N THR A 232 -11.90 2.07 -11.53
CA THR A 232 -12.74 2.92 -12.38
C THR A 232 -14.06 2.24 -12.81
N ASP A 233 -14.17 0.93 -12.59
CA ASP A 233 -15.30 0.07 -12.96
C ASP A 233 -16.48 0.14 -11.97
N LEU A 234 -16.31 0.83 -10.84
CA LEU A 234 -17.34 0.96 -9.81
C LEU A 234 -18.37 2.04 -10.16
N ILE A 235 -19.63 1.79 -9.84
CA ILE A 235 -20.76 2.65 -10.22
C ILE A 235 -21.39 3.29 -8.97
N GLY A 236 -22.05 4.43 -9.17
CA GLY A 236 -22.89 5.07 -8.16
C GLY A 236 -22.08 5.67 -7.01
N ILE A 237 -22.49 5.36 -5.78
CA ILE A 237 -21.99 6.02 -4.56
C ILE A 237 -20.50 5.76 -4.26
N MET A 238 -19.90 4.75 -4.91
CA MET A 238 -18.48 4.42 -4.69
C MET A 238 -17.54 5.32 -5.46
N ARG A 239 -18.01 5.94 -6.55
CA ARG A 239 -17.20 6.85 -7.36
C ARG A 239 -16.81 8.08 -6.55
N ASN A 240 -15.69 8.71 -6.91
CA ASN A 240 -15.20 9.91 -6.24
C ASN A 240 -15.04 9.71 -4.72
N SER A 241 -14.59 8.53 -4.32
CA SER A 241 -14.49 8.17 -2.90
C SER A 241 -13.21 7.43 -2.58
N VAL A 242 -12.78 7.56 -1.33
CA VAL A 242 -11.68 6.81 -0.73
C VAL A 242 -12.24 5.80 0.26
N TYR A 243 -11.91 4.53 0.08
CA TYR A 243 -12.29 3.41 0.95
C TYR A 243 -11.08 2.95 1.76
N PHE A 244 -11.18 3.01 3.07
CA PHE A 244 -10.09 2.64 3.97
C PHE A 244 -10.23 1.20 4.44
N SER A 245 -9.10 0.48 4.58
CA SER A 245 -9.11 -0.94 4.97
C SER A 245 -9.60 -1.21 6.39
N LYS A 246 -10.06 -0.21 7.15
CA LYS A 246 -10.69 -0.42 8.47
C LYS A 246 -12.08 -1.06 8.30
N VAL A 247 -12.12 -2.39 8.32
CA VAL A 247 -13.34 -3.23 8.26
C VAL A 247 -13.74 -3.66 9.67
N ARG A 248 -15.03 -4.00 9.87
CA ARG A 248 -15.64 -4.37 11.16
C ARG A 248 -15.79 -3.22 12.16
N PHE A 249 -15.64 -1.97 11.71
CA PHE A 249 -16.15 -0.83 12.44
C PHE A 249 -17.70 -0.90 12.40
N TYR A 250 -18.33 -1.10 13.55
CA TYR A 250 -19.79 -1.17 13.71
C TYR A 250 -20.52 -2.21 12.84
N GLY A 251 -20.09 -3.49 12.92
CA GLY A 251 -20.98 -4.59 12.55
C GLY A 251 -21.12 -4.90 11.05
N LYS A 252 -20.05 -4.67 10.25
CA LYS A 252 -19.80 -5.13 8.84
C LYS A 252 -19.71 -4.02 7.77
N ARG A 253 -19.31 -2.79 8.12
CA ARG A 253 -18.97 -1.75 7.13
C ARG A 253 -17.49 -1.35 7.22
N CYS A 254 -16.94 -0.91 6.09
CA CYS A 254 -15.66 -0.21 6.04
C CYS A 254 -15.88 1.30 6.12
N ILE A 255 -14.84 2.05 6.49
CA ILE A 255 -14.86 3.51 6.48
C ILE A 255 -14.61 3.98 5.04
N SER A 256 -15.44 4.89 4.55
CA SER A 256 -15.17 5.60 3.30
C SER A 256 -15.34 7.10 3.44
N PHE A 257 -14.71 7.87 2.56
CA PHE A 257 -14.88 9.30 2.41
C PHE A 257 -15.30 9.61 0.98
N SER A 258 -16.41 10.30 0.79
CA SER A 258 -16.83 10.78 -0.53
C SER A 258 -16.35 12.21 -0.71
N LEU A 259 -15.58 12.47 -1.78
CA LEU A 259 -15.18 13.82 -2.16
C LEU A 259 -16.39 14.61 -2.68
N GLY A 260 -17.31 13.94 -3.40
CA GLY A 260 -18.52 14.58 -3.93
C GLY A 260 -19.46 15.10 -2.83
N ASP A 261 -19.69 14.30 -1.79
CA ASP A 261 -20.50 14.71 -0.63
C ASP A 261 -19.69 15.42 0.46
N TYR A 262 -18.37 15.46 0.32
CA TYR A 262 -17.41 15.99 1.28
C TYR A 262 -17.62 15.47 2.73
N ARG A 263 -17.81 14.15 2.87
CA ARG A 263 -18.05 13.53 4.20
C ARG A 263 -17.60 12.08 4.30
N TYR A 264 -17.36 11.67 5.54
CA TYR A 264 -17.17 10.28 5.92
C TYR A 264 -18.49 9.48 6.00
N TYR A 265 -18.33 8.18 5.75
CA TYR A 265 -19.34 7.14 5.92
C TYR A 265 -18.78 5.99 6.77
N PRO A 266 -19.43 5.68 7.92
CA PRO A 266 -20.58 6.38 8.52
C PRO A 266 -20.24 7.81 9.01
N ARG A 267 -21.27 8.66 9.18
CA ARG A 267 -21.12 10.07 9.62
C ARG A 267 -20.70 10.19 11.10
N LYS A 268 -20.05 11.32 11.44
CA LYS A 268 -19.84 11.88 12.81
C LYS A 268 -18.98 11.04 13.76
N GLN A 269 -17.81 10.58 13.33
CA GLN A 269 -16.89 9.86 14.23
C GLN A 269 -15.47 10.38 14.06
N CYS A 270 -14.81 10.68 15.18
CA CYS A 270 -13.36 10.90 15.21
C CYS A 270 -12.70 9.57 14.84
N HIS A 271 -12.06 9.52 13.67
CA HIS A 271 -11.40 8.32 13.21
C HIS A 271 -9.95 8.36 13.67
N ASP A 272 -9.65 7.72 14.81
CA ASP A 272 -8.28 7.61 15.28
C ASP A 272 -7.50 6.64 14.38
N TRP A 273 -6.82 7.20 13.37
CA TRP A 273 -5.91 6.47 12.49
C TRP A 273 -4.66 5.96 13.23
N GLY A 274 -4.38 6.51 14.41
CA GLY A 274 -3.22 6.24 15.23
C GLY A 274 -3.35 5.04 16.17
N GLU A 275 -4.55 4.73 16.66
CA GLU A 275 -4.74 3.70 17.69
C GLU A 275 -4.83 2.28 17.16
N HIS A 276 -5.41 2.09 15.97
CA HIS A 276 -5.57 0.75 15.40
C HIS A 276 -4.27 0.21 14.81
N ASP A 277 -4.11 -1.11 14.85
CA ASP A 277 -3.02 -1.80 14.16
C ASP A 277 -3.27 -1.73 12.64
N PRO A 278 -2.41 -1.02 11.88
CA PRO A 278 -2.60 -0.87 10.44
C PRO A 278 -2.45 -2.17 9.66
N PHE A 279 -1.96 -3.24 10.30
CA PHE A 279 -1.79 -4.57 9.69
C PHE A 279 -2.97 -5.51 9.95
N GLU A 280 -3.98 -5.12 10.75
CA GLU A 280 -5.17 -5.95 11.01
C GLU A 280 -6.05 -6.18 9.79
N ASN A 281 -5.99 -5.25 8.83
CA ASN A 281 -6.82 -5.29 7.64
C ASN A 281 -6.10 -4.70 6.42
N ILE A 282 -6.25 -5.39 5.29
CA ILE A 282 -5.68 -4.96 4.01
C ILE A 282 -6.72 -5.01 2.91
N TRP A 283 -6.53 -4.20 1.87
CA TRP A 283 -7.19 -4.40 0.60
C TRP A 283 -6.39 -5.37 -0.28
N ILE A 284 -7.12 -6.23 -0.99
CA ILE A 284 -6.59 -7.14 -2.00
C ILE A 284 -7.61 -7.20 -3.13
N GLU A 285 -7.11 -7.18 -4.35
CA GLU A 285 -7.95 -7.23 -5.53
C GLU A 285 -8.43 -8.68 -5.78
N PRO A 286 -9.73 -8.91 -6.02
CA PRO A 286 -10.20 -10.22 -6.45
C PRO A 286 -9.75 -10.53 -7.90
N PRO A 287 -9.67 -11.81 -8.28
CA PRO A 287 -9.50 -12.22 -9.68
C PRO A 287 -10.59 -11.62 -10.57
N LYS A 288 -10.28 -11.34 -11.84
CA LYS A 288 -11.25 -10.76 -12.80
C LYS A 288 -12.52 -11.60 -12.95
N ASP A 289 -12.44 -12.91 -12.79
CA ASP A 289 -13.57 -13.84 -12.91
C ASP A 289 -14.26 -14.15 -11.57
N PHE A 290 -13.79 -13.58 -10.46
CA PHE A 290 -14.31 -13.90 -9.12
C PHE A 290 -15.74 -13.41 -8.91
N SER A 291 -16.19 -12.43 -9.71
CA SER A 291 -17.58 -11.99 -9.76
C SER A 291 -18.54 -13.01 -10.38
N ALA A 292 -18.05 -14.08 -11.04
CA ALA A 292 -18.89 -15.09 -11.69
C ALA A 292 -19.20 -16.32 -10.82
N CYS A 293 -18.58 -16.46 -9.65
CA CYS A 293 -18.83 -17.58 -8.72
C CYS A 293 -19.71 -17.18 -7.50
N MET A 294 -20.50 -16.11 -7.61
CA MET A 294 -21.44 -15.67 -6.58
C MET A 294 -22.87 -15.51 -7.09
#